data_AF-A0A7Y4VY58-F1
#
_entry.id   AF-A0A7Y4VY58-F1
#
_cell.length_a   1.000
_cell.length_b   1.000
_cell.length_c   1.000
_cell.angle_alpha   90.00
_cell.angle_beta   90.00
_cell.angle_gamma   90.00
#
_symmetry.space_group_name_H-M   'P 1'
#
loop_
_entity.id
_entity.type
_entity.pdbx_description
1 polymer ?
#
loop_
_entity_poly.entity_id
_entity_poly.type
_entity_poly.pdbx_seq_one_letter_code
_entity_poly.pdbx_strand_id
1 'polypeptide(L)'
;MSSIFDRLNSEIDQIGDRVRNAFESSKLHVERSRLIGLRSKAAYKLGMQVFKKERGGEPNQAEIDALFAQLDDITAKIAKVDRELDEVHGETVSVDEQPAPPAETAEAEVTKAAE
;
A
#
# COMPACT_ATOMS: atom_id res chain seq x y z
N MET A 1 30.33 -17.33 21.69
CA MET A 1 29.01 -18.01 21.73
C MET A 1 27.82 -17.02 21.78
N SER A 2 28.00 -15.71 21.55
CA SER A 2 26.90 -14.71 21.60
C SER A 2 26.26 -14.42 20.24
N SER A 3 26.97 -14.62 19.12
CA SER A 3 26.52 -14.13 17.81
C SER A 3 25.26 -14.80 17.24
N ILE A 4 24.95 -16.04 17.64
CA ILE A 4 23.78 -16.78 17.15
C ILE A 4 22.49 -16.26 17.82
N PHE A 5 22.54 -15.94 19.10
CA PHE A 5 21.41 -15.37 19.84
C PHE A 5 21.17 -13.89 19.48
N ASP A 6 22.25 -13.11 19.28
CA ASP A 6 22.15 -11.72 18.85
C ASP A 6 21.56 -11.59 17.43
N ARG A 7 21.95 -12.50 16.52
CA ARG A 7 21.36 -12.59 15.17
C ARG A 7 19.88 -12.97 15.22
N LEU A 8 19.50 -13.94 16.05
CA LEU A 8 18.11 -14.35 16.22
C LEU A 8 17.23 -13.20 16.75
N ASN A 9 17.71 -12.44 17.74
CA ASN A 9 17.00 -11.27 18.24
C ASN A 9 16.83 -10.21 17.14
N SER A 10 17.87 -9.92 16.36
CA SER A 10 17.77 -8.95 15.24
C SER A 10 16.80 -9.41 14.15
N GLU A 11 16.72 -10.72 13.87
CA GLU A 11 15.78 -11.28 12.90
C GLU A 11 14.34 -11.23 13.42
N ILE A 12 14.12 -11.42 14.73
CA ILE A 12 12.80 -11.29 15.37
C ILE A 12 12.31 -9.84 15.34
N ASP A 13 13.18 -8.87 15.63
CA ASP A 13 12.83 -7.44 15.59
C ASP A 13 12.45 -7.02 14.16
N GLN A 14 13.22 -7.44 13.15
CA GLN A 14 12.90 -7.21 11.73
C GLN A 14 11.58 -7.86 11.31
N ILE A 15 11.26 -9.06 11.82
CA ILE A 15 9.97 -9.71 11.58
C ILE A 15 8.85 -8.90 12.24
N GLY A 16 9.05 -8.40 13.46
CA GLY A 16 8.09 -7.56 14.17
C GLY A 16 7.73 -6.29 13.40
N ASP A 17 8.73 -5.59 12.89
CA ASP A 17 8.55 -4.36 12.10
C ASP A 17 7.87 -4.66 10.75
N ARG A 18 8.29 -5.73 10.06
CA ARG A 18 7.63 -6.16 8.80
C ARG A 18 6.17 -6.53 9.01
N VAL A 19 5.83 -7.23 10.09
CA VAL A 19 4.45 -7.62 10.41
C VAL A 19 3.61 -6.38 10.73
N ARG A 20 4.15 -5.40 11.48
CA ARG A 20 3.46 -4.14 11.78
C ARG A 20 3.19 -3.35 10.50
N ASN A 21 4.21 -3.17 9.66
CA ASN A 21 4.10 -2.41 8.40
C ASN A 21 3.14 -3.09 7.42
N ALA A 22 3.17 -4.42 7.31
CA ALA A 22 2.22 -5.18 6.51
C ALA A 22 0.77 -5.03 7.03
N PHE A 23 0.58 -5.02 8.34
CA PHE A 23 -0.74 -4.82 8.94
C PHE A 23 -1.28 -3.41 8.68
N GLU A 24 -0.44 -2.38 8.85
CA GLU A 24 -0.80 -0.99 8.57
C GLU A 24 -1.13 -0.77 7.08
N SER A 25 -0.29 -1.28 6.18
CA SER A 25 -0.54 -1.28 4.74
C SER A 25 -1.86 -1.99 4.39
N SER A 26 -2.14 -3.15 5.00
CA SER A 26 -3.39 -3.88 4.76
C SER A 26 -4.63 -3.07 5.15
N LYS A 27 -4.57 -2.34 6.27
CA LYS A 27 -5.65 -1.48 6.73
C LYS A 27 -5.89 -0.32 5.76
N LEU A 28 -4.81 0.30 5.28
CA LEU A 28 -4.89 1.37 4.29
C LEU A 28 -5.47 0.88 2.96
N HIS A 29 -5.09 -0.31 2.50
CA HIS A 29 -5.67 -0.92 1.30
C HIS A 29 -7.17 -1.21 1.44
N VAL A 30 -7.63 -1.67 2.60
CA VAL A 30 -9.06 -1.88 2.88
C VAL A 30 -9.81 -0.55 2.86
N GLU A 31 -9.29 0.49 3.51
CA GLU A 31 -9.92 1.81 3.52
C GLU A 31 -9.97 2.41 2.11
N ARG A 32 -8.89 2.28 1.34
CA ARG A 32 -8.86 2.68 -0.07
C ARG A 32 -9.94 1.98 -0.88
N SER A 33 -10.07 0.66 -0.73
CA SER A 33 -11.11 -0.13 -1.42
C SER A 33 -12.52 0.34 -1.07
N ARG A 34 -12.77 0.62 0.21
CA ARG A 34 -14.04 1.19 0.68
C ARG A 34 -14.32 2.55 0.03
N LEU A 35 -13.34 3.45 0.01
CA LEU A 35 -13.49 4.79 -0.59
C LEU A 35 -13.75 4.71 -2.10
N ILE A 36 -13.07 3.81 -2.82
CA ILE A 36 -13.34 3.55 -4.24
C ILE A 36 -14.79 3.07 -4.45
N GLY A 37 -15.28 2.16 -3.59
CA GLY A 37 -16.68 1.72 -3.63
C GLY A 37 -17.67 2.88 -3.42
N LEU A 38 -17.39 3.77 -2.48
CA LEU A 38 -18.20 4.97 -2.25
C LEU A 38 -18.18 5.92 -3.44
N ARG A 39 -17.00 6.14 -4.05
CA ARG A 39 -16.84 6.96 -5.26
C ARG A 39 -17.69 6.40 -6.40
N SER A 40 -17.61 5.09 -6.64
CA SER A 40 -18.40 4.41 -7.68
C SER A 40 -19.90 4.56 -7.43
N LYS A 41 -20.35 4.46 -6.18
CA LYS A 41 -21.75 4.67 -5.81
C LYS A 41 -22.23 6.10 -6.04
N ALA A 42 -21.42 7.10 -5.69
CA ALA A 42 -21.73 8.51 -5.92
C ALA A 42 -21.77 8.82 -7.43
N ALA A 43 -20.80 8.33 -8.20
CA ALA A 43 -20.77 8.47 -9.65
C ALA A 43 -21.99 7.80 -10.33
N TYR A 44 -22.40 6.62 -9.85
CA TYR A 44 -23.61 5.95 -10.33
C TYR A 44 -24.86 6.83 -10.11
N LYS A 45 -25.01 7.40 -8.91
CA LYS A 45 -26.14 8.31 -8.62
C LYS A 45 -26.14 9.54 -9.51
N LEU A 46 -24.96 10.12 -9.77
CA LEU A 46 -24.80 11.24 -10.70
C LEU A 46 -25.27 10.84 -12.11
N GLY A 47 -24.86 9.67 -12.59
CA GLY A 47 -25.33 9.11 -13.86
C GLY A 47 -26.85 8.90 -13.92
N MET A 48 -27.47 8.53 -12.80
CA MET A 48 -28.93 8.42 -12.71
C MET A 48 -29.64 9.77 -12.79
N GLN A 49 -29.03 10.87 -12.33
CA GLN A 49 -29.59 12.21 -12.53
C GLN A 49 -29.55 12.62 -14.00
N VAL A 50 -28.47 12.30 -14.71
CA VAL A 50 -28.38 12.51 -16.17
C VAL A 50 -29.44 11.67 -16.90
N PHE A 51 -29.55 10.38 -16.56
CA PHE A 51 -30.57 9.51 -17.15
C PHE A 51 -32.00 10.04 -16.94
N LYS A 52 -32.32 10.52 -15.73
CA LYS A 52 -33.62 11.14 -15.43
C LYS A 52 -33.88 12.38 -16.29
N LYS A 53 -32.87 13.25 -16.43
CA LYS A 53 -32.93 14.45 -17.28
C LYS A 53 -33.24 14.09 -18.74
N GLU A 54 -32.54 13.10 -19.30
CA GLU A 54 -32.76 12.63 -20.68
C GLU A 54 -34.16 12.02 -20.90
N ARG A 55 -34.79 11.51 -19.84
CA ARG A 55 -36.17 10.99 -19.86
C ARG A 55 -37.24 12.06 -19.64
N GLY A 56 -36.87 13.34 -19.60
CA GLY A 56 -37.79 14.46 -19.38
C GLY A 56 -38.20 14.66 -17.92
N GLY A 57 -37.52 13.99 -16.97
CA GLY A 57 -37.65 14.29 -15.56
C GLY A 57 -36.83 15.52 -15.18
N GLU A 58 -37.26 16.29 -14.18
CA GLU A 58 -36.47 17.41 -13.68
C GLU A 58 -35.35 16.89 -12.75
N PRO A 59 -34.06 17.12 -13.09
CA PRO A 59 -32.96 16.78 -12.21
C PRO A 59 -32.97 17.71 -11.00
N ASN A 60 -32.78 17.14 -9.81
CA ASN A 60 -32.62 17.94 -8.61
C ASN A 60 -31.18 18.52 -8.56
N GLN A 61 -31.05 19.80 -8.89
CA GLN A 61 -29.73 20.46 -8.93
C GLN A 61 -29.01 20.41 -7.57
N ALA A 62 -29.72 20.59 -6.46
CA ALA A 62 -29.12 20.51 -5.12
C ALA A 62 -28.58 19.11 -4.81
N GLU A 63 -29.23 18.06 -5.33
CA GLU A 63 -28.72 16.68 -5.21
C GLU A 63 -27.47 16.46 -6.06
N ILE A 64 -27.43 17.02 -7.26
CA ILE A 64 -26.25 16.98 -8.15
C ILE A 64 -25.05 17.67 -7.48
N ASP A 65 -25.25 18.88 -6.95
CA ASP A 65 -24.18 19.65 -6.31
C ASP A 65 -23.65 18.91 -5.06
N ALA A 66 -24.54 18.31 -4.27
CA ALA A 66 -24.16 17.47 -3.13
C ALA A 66 -23.37 16.22 -3.55
N LEU A 67 -23.71 15.60 -4.67
CA LEU A 67 -22.97 14.45 -5.21
C LEU A 67 -21.58 14.85 -5.71
N PHE A 68 -21.43 16.02 -6.33
CA PHE A 68 -20.11 16.56 -6.70
C PHE A 68 -19.24 16.81 -5.46
N ALA A 69 -19.78 17.50 -4.45
CA ALA A 69 -19.04 17.72 -3.19
C ALA A 69 -18.62 16.41 -2.51
N GLN A 70 -19.48 15.38 -2.55
CA GLN A 70 -19.13 14.04 -2.05
C GLN A 70 -18.01 13.40 -2.86
N LEU A 71 -18.03 13.51 -4.18
CA LEU A 71 -16.97 12.96 -5.04
C LEU A 71 -15.62 13.65 -4.78
N ASP A 72 -15.61 14.96 -4.57
CA ASP A 72 -14.42 15.73 -4.25
C ASP A 72 -13.83 15.32 -2.89
N ASP A 73 -14.66 15.20 -1.86
CA ASP A 73 -14.25 14.72 -0.53
C ASP A 73 -13.69 13.28 -0.58
N ILE A 74 -14.38 12.37 -1.28
CA ILE A 74 -13.89 10.99 -1.43
C ILE A 74 -12.56 10.97 -2.20
N THR A 75 -12.40 11.81 -3.23
CA THR A 75 -11.17 11.90 -4.01
C THR A 75 -10.01 12.41 -3.15
N ALA A 76 -10.25 13.44 -2.32
CA ALA A 76 -9.26 13.95 -1.38
C ALA A 76 -8.84 12.88 -0.35
N LYS A 77 -9.79 12.09 0.17
CA LYS A 77 -9.51 10.98 1.09
C LYS A 77 -8.70 9.86 0.44
N ILE A 78 -9.04 9.48 -0.80
CA ILE A 78 -8.25 8.49 -1.55
C ILE A 78 -6.81 9.00 -1.73
N ALA A 79 -6.64 10.26 -2.14
CA ALA A 79 -5.32 10.86 -2.32
C ALA A 79 -4.50 10.88 -1.01
N LYS A 80 -5.16 11.07 0.16
CA LYS A 80 -4.51 10.97 1.47
C LYS A 80 -4.04 9.54 1.77
N VAL A 81 -4.92 8.55 1.58
CA VAL A 81 -4.60 7.14 1.80
C VAL A 81 -3.50 6.65 0.86
N ASP A 82 -3.50 7.12 -0.40
CA ASP A 82 -2.46 6.78 -1.37
C ASP A 82 -1.09 7.32 -0.93
N ARG A 83 -1.02 8.55 -0.38
CA ARG A 83 0.22 9.07 0.21
C ARG A 83 0.68 8.27 1.44
N GLU A 84 -0.23 7.90 2.32
CA GLU A 84 0.10 7.08 3.50
C GLU A 84 0.63 5.69 3.08
N LEU A 85 0.08 5.10 2.01
CA LEU A 85 0.60 3.86 1.44
C LEU A 85 2.01 4.02 0.86
N ASP A 86 2.28 5.12 0.15
CA ASP A 86 3.60 5.44 -0.39
C ASP A 86 4.63 5.67 0.73
N GLU A 87 4.24 6.32 1.83
CA GLU A 87 5.08 6.54 3.02
C GLU A 87 5.45 5.21 3.69
N VAL A 88 4.48 4.32 3.94
CA VAL A 88 4.72 3.00 4.53
C VAL A 88 5.66 2.16 3.64
N HIS A 89 5.52 2.24 2.31
CA HIS A 89 6.43 1.54 1.40
C HIS A 89 7.83 2.20 1.37
N GLY A 90 7.92 3.53 1.36
CA GLY A 90 9.18 4.26 1.38
C GLY A 90 9.99 4.03 2.67
N GLU A 91 9.31 3.92 3.81
CA GLU A 91 9.94 3.57 5.10
C GLU A 91 10.52 2.15 5.06
N THR A 92 9.83 1.18 4.45
CA THR A 92 10.35 -0.20 4.33
C THR A 92 11.56 -0.32 3.40
N VAL A 93 11.65 0.50 2.34
CA VAL A 93 12.79 0.46 1.40
C VAL A 93 14.03 1.14 2.00
N SER A 94 13.84 2.13 2.89
CA SER A 94 14.94 2.90 3.47
C SER A 94 15.74 2.15 4.55
N VAL A 95 15.24 1.00 5.03
CA VAL A 95 15.90 0.19 6.08
C VAL A 95 16.78 -0.94 5.49
N ASP A 96 16.62 -1.29 4.22
CA ASP A 96 17.30 -2.45 3.59
C ASP A 96 18.61 -2.11 2.86
N GLU A 97 19.09 -0.86 2.89
CA GLU A 97 20.37 -0.48 2.26
C GLU A 97 21.58 -0.73 3.17
N GLN A 98 21.66 -1.93 3.77
CA GLN A 98 22.91 -2.43 4.35
C GLN A 98 23.66 -3.21 3.27
N PRO A 99 24.84 -2.75 2.79
CA PRO A 99 25.55 -3.42 1.71
C PRO A 99 25.86 -4.86 2.12
N ALA A 100 25.45 -5.81 1.28
CA ALA A 100 25.75 -7.23 1.47
C ALA A 100 27.25 -7.39 1.76
N PRO A 101 27.65 -8.09 2.84
CA PRO A 101 29.06 -8.32 3.11
C PRO A 101 29.66 -9.08 1.92
N PRO A 102 30.89 -8.72 1.49
CA PRO A 102 31.53 -9.34 0.35
C PRO A 102 31.63 -10.85 0.58
N ALA A 103 31.17 -11.63 -0.40
CA ALA A 103 31.28 -13.08 -0.36
C ALA A 103 32.76 -13.47 -0.25
N GLU A 104 33.15 -14.09 0.88
CA GLU A 104 34.43 -14.81 0.99
C GLU A 104 34.45 -15.88 -0.10
N THR A 105 35.34 -15.71 -1.07
CA THR A 105 35.70 -16.74 -2.03
C THR A 105 36.28 -17.91 -1.25
N ALA A 106 35.47 -18.95 -1.04
CA ALA A 106 35.96 -20.24 -0.58
C ALA A 106 36.98 -20.76 -1.60
N GLU A 107 38.26 -20.73 -1.22
CA GLU A 107 39.33 -21.38 -1.95
C GLU A 107 39.01 -22.88 -2.01
N ALA A 108 38.59 -23.34 -3.19
CA ALA A 108 38.47 -24.76 -3.47
C ALA A 108 39.87 -25.34 -3.61
N GLU A 109 40.34 -26.08 -2.60
CA GLU A 109 41.49 -26.97 -2.71
C GLU A 109 41.24 -28.00 -3.83
N VAL A 110 41.93 -27.83 -4.95
CA VAL A 110 42.00 -28.85 -6.00
C VAL A 110 43.03 -29.89 -5.56
N THR A 111 42.55 -31.01 -5.04
CA THR A 111 43.40 -32.19 -4.83
C THR A 111 43.81 -32.76 -6.19
N LYS A 112 45.10 -32.64 -6.50
CA LYS A 112 45.76 -33.17 -7.69
C LYS A 112 45.73 -34.70 -7.66
N ALA A 113 45.15 -35.31 -8.69
CA ALA A 113 45.20 -36.75 -8.91
C ALA A 113 46.66 -37.23 -9.02
N ALA A 114 47.01 -38.26 -8.25
CA ALA A 114 48.29 -38.94 -8.32
C ALA A 114 48.25 -40.00 -9.44
N GLU A 115 49.40 -40.11 -10.09
CA GLU A 115 49.79 -40.96 -11.22
C GLU A 115 49.77 -42.46 -10.92
#